data_AF-A0A3B9UTF9-F1
#
_entry.id   AF-A0A3B9UTF9-F1
#
_cell.length_a   1.000
_cell.length_b   1.000
_cell.length_c   1.000
_cell.angle_alpha   90.00
_cell.angle_beta   90.00
_cell.angle_gamma   90.00
#
_symmetry.space_group_name_H-M   'P 1'
#
loop_
_entity.id
_entity.type
_entity.pdbx_description
1 polymer ?
#
loop_
_entity_poly.entity_id
_entity_poly.type
_entity_poly.pdbx_seq_one_letter_code
_entity_poly.pdbx_strand_id
1 'polypeptide(L)' 'MEKNYEKYVNNAIEWAKNHLNSREYCYHCLAFVEDALERSNDIEIFGGDTAKESADLYEAYKH' A
#
# COMPACT_ATOMS: atom_id res chain seq x y z
N MET A 1 14.51 13.90 8.87
CA MET A 1 13.08 13.66 9.20
C MET A 1 13.01 12.30 9.87
N GLU A 2 12.51 12.24 11.09
CA GLU A 2 12.26 10.98 11.77
C GLU A 2 11.07 10.30 11.09
N LYS A 3 11.32 9.17 10.43
CA LYS A 3 10.26 8.44 9.73
C LYS A 3 9.45 7.68 10.77
N ASN A 4 8.27 8.19 11.11
CA ASN A 4 7.33 7.48 11.95
C ASN A 4 6.56 6.45 11.09
N TYR A 5 7.25 5.38 10.74
CA TYR A 5 6.67 4.28 9.95
C TYR A 5 5.45 3.66 10.65
N GLU A 6 5.45 3.64 11.98
CA GLU A 6 4.32 3.12 12.76
C GLU A 6 3.05 3.93 12.52
N LYS A 7 3.15 5.26 12.42
CA LYS A 7 2.03 6.13 12.03
C LYS A 7 1.51 5.76 10.63
N TYR A 8 2.40 5.61 9.64
CA TYR A 8 2.00 5.30 8.27
C TYR A 8 1.31 3.94 8.16
N VAL A 9 1.86 2.94 8.85
CA VAL A 9 1.28 1.59 8.92
C VAL A 9 -0.08 1.62 9.59
N ASN A 10 -0.23 2.31 10.72
CA ASN A 10 -1.51 2.41 11.43
C ASN A 10 -2.59 3.09 10.57
N ASN A 11 -2.25 4.20 9.92
CA ASN A 11 -3.13 4.91 9.00
C ASN A 11 -3.59 3.99 7.85
N ALA A 12 -2.67 3.24 7.25
CA ALA A 12 -2.99 2.31 6.16
C ALA A 12 -3.88 1.15 6.62
N ILE A 13 -3.64 0.60 7.82
CA ILE A 13 -4.47 -0.44 8.42
C ILE A 13 -5.89 0.06 8.68
N GLU A 14 -6.04 1.26 9.25
CA GLU A 14 -7.36 1.86 9.48
C GLU A 14 -8.11 2.12 8.16
N TRP A 15 -7.40 2.63 7.15
CA TRP A 15 -7.95 2.83 5.82
C TRP A 15 -8.43 1.50 5.21
N ALA A 16 -7.61 0.44 5.27
CA ALA A 16 -7.97 -0.88 4.75
C ALA A 16 -9.18 -1.49 5.48
N LYS A 17 -9.28 -1.29 6.80
CA LYS A 17 -10.43 -1.75 7.60
C LYS A 17 -11.73 -1.07 7.19
N ASN A 18 -11.69 0.21 6.83
CA ASN A 18 -12.87 0.94 6.34
C ASN A 18 -13.37 0.45 4.97
N HIS A 19 -12.58 -0.36 4.25
CA HIS A 19 -12.94 -0.95 2.96
C HIS A 19 -13.27 -2.45 3.05
N LEU A 20 -13.39 -3.00 4.26
CA LEU A 20 -13.80 -4.40 4.46
C LEU A 20 -15.13 -4.70 3.76
N ASN A 21 -15.18 -5.83 3.07
CA ASN A 21 -16.30 -6.29 2.24
C ASN A 21 -16.58 -5.44 0.98
N SER A 22 -15.77 -4.42 0.68
CA SER A 22 -15.85 -3.73 -0.61
C SER A 22 -15.44 -4.67 -1.76
N ARG A 23 -16.05 -4.47 -2.93
CA ARG A 23 -15.69 -5.15 -4.18
C ARG A 23 -14.93 -4.24 -5.16
N GLU A 24 -14.67 -3.00 -4.77
CA GLU A 24 -14.05 -1.98 -5.64
C GLU A 24 -12.63 -2.37 -6.09
N TYR A 25 -11.92 -3.16 -5.28
CA TYR A 25 -10.55 -3.61 -5.55
C TYR A 25 -10.46 -5.10 -5.94
N CYS A 26 -11.56 -5.72 -6.37
CA CYS A 26 -11.49 -7.09 -6.89
C CYS A 26 -10.47 -7.18 -8.03
N TYR A 27 -9.53 -8.12 -7.93
CA TYR A 27 -8.42 -8.30 -8.88
C TYR A 27 -7.37 -7.17 -8.94
N HIS A 28 -7.43 -6.19 -8.04
CA HIS A 28 -6.53 -5.03 -7.98
C HIS A 28 -5.78 -4.96 -6.63
N CYS A 29 -5.16 -6.08 -6.21
CA CYS A 29 -4.53 -6.18 -4.90
C CYS A 29 -3.35 -5.21 -4.70
N LEU A 30 -2.56 -4.94 -5.75
CA LEU A 30 -1.47 -3.94 -5.67
C LEU A 30 -2.04 -2.55 -5.41
N ALA A 31 -2.95 -2.10 -6.27
CA ALA A 31 -3.57 -0.78 -6.16
C ALA A 31 -4.26 -0.57 -4.81
N PHE A 32 -4.85 -1.62 -4.22
CA PHE A 32 -5.40 -1.54 -2.86
C PHE A 32 -4.35 -1.22 -1.81
N VAL A 33 -3.19 -1.87 -1.87
CA VAL A 33 -2.08 -1.65 -0.91
C VAL A 33 -1.46 -0.26 -1.11
N GLU A 34 -1.28 0.16 -2.35
CA GLU A 34 -0.79 1.49 -2.71
C GLU A 34 -1.76 2.57 -2.22
N ASP A 35 -3.04 2.51 -2.59
CA ASP A 35 -4.05 3.48 -2.14
C ASP A 35 -4.19 3.50 -0.61
N ALA A 36 -4.10 2.35 0.06
CA ALA A 36 -4.15 2.30 1.52
C ALA A 36 -3.00 3.08 2.15
N LEU A 37 -1.79 2.97 1.61
CA LEU A 37 -0.61 3.66 2.14
C LEU A 37 -0.55 5.12 1.68
N GLU A 38 -0.90 5.41 0.43
CA GLU A 38 -0.87 6.74 -0.18
C GLU A 38 -1.98 7.65 0.35
N ARG A 39 -3.24 7.23 0.22
CA ARG A 39 -4.40 8.08 0.55
C ARG A 39 -4.53 8.35 2.04
N SER A 40 -4.12 7.40 2.88
CA SER A 40 -4.19 7.57 4.34
C SER A 40 -3.05 8.45 4.89
N ASN A 41 -2.00 8.69 4.10
CA ASN A 41 -0.82 9.44 4.52
C ASN A 41 -0.51 10.67 3.67
N ASP A 42 -1.28 10.93 2.60
CA ASP A 42 -1.04 12.02 1.65
C ASP A 42 0.37 11.96 1.04
N ILE A 43 0.73 10.75 0.59
CA ILE A 43 2.02 10.46 -0.06
C ILE A 43 1.80 9.78 -1.42
N GLU A 44 2.85 9.69 -2.21
CA GLU A 44 2.90 8.96 -3.48
C GLU A 44 4.05 7.95 -3.44
N ILE A 45 3.79 6.73 -3.91
CA ILE A 45 4.71 5.60 -3.98
C ILE A 45 4.94 5.29 -5.45
N PHE A 46 6.20 5.15 -5.83
CA PHE A 46 6.55 4.79 -7.21
C PHE A 46 6.64 3.27 -7.36
N GLY A 47 5.57 2.64 -7.84
CA GLY A 47 5.52 1.19 -8.09
C GLY A 47 5.84 0.80 -9.54
N GLY A 48 5.77 -0.50 -9.80
CA GLY A 48 5.53 -1.05 -11.14
C GLY A 48 4.03 -1.28 -11.39
N ASP A 49 3.67 -1.75 -12.58
CA ASP A 49 2.26 -1.96 -12.96
C ASP A 49 1.66 -3.21 -12.30
N THR A 50 2.52 -4.09 -11.76
CA THR A 50 2.12 -5.33 -11.10
C THR A 50 2.81 -5.52 -9.76
N ALA A 51 2.18 -6.28 -8.86
CA ALA A 51 2.75 -6.58 -7.55
C ALA A 51 4.14 -7.25 -7.65
N LYS A 52 4.35 -8.04 -8.70
CA LYS A 52 5.65 -8.64 -8.98
C LYS A 52 6.68 -7.58 -9.37
N GLU A 53 6.34 -6.69 -10.31
CA GLU A 53 7.27 -5.62 -10.73
C GLU A 53 7.65 -4.71 -9.57
N SER A 54 6.68 -4.32 -8.73
CA SER A 54 6.96 -3.56 -7.50
C SER A 54 7.84 -4.35 -6.54
N ALA A 55 7.59 -5.65 -6.34
CA ALA A 55 8.42 -6.50 -5.48
C ALA A 55 9.84 -6.67 -6.01
N ASP A 56 10.02 -6.80 -7.32
CA ASP A 56 11.33 -6.87 -7.98
C ASP A 56 12.07 -5.53 -7.86
N LEU A 57 11.38 -4.40 -8.09
CA LEU A 57 11.94 -3.04 -8.00
C LEU A 57 12.47 -2.72 -6.59
N TYR A 58 11.73 -3.10 -5.57
CA TYR A 58 12.08 -2.87 -4.16
C TYR A 58 12.84 -4.03 -3.52
N GLU A 59 13.16 -5.08 -4.29
CA GLU A 59 13.81 -6.31 -3.81
C GLU A 59 13.11 -6.97 -2.61
N ALA A 60 11.79 -6.82 -2.51
CA ALA A 60 11.00 -7.28 -1.36
C ALA A 60 11.05 -8.80 -1.15
N TYR A 61 11.49 -9.56 -2.16
CA TYR A 61 11.69 -11.01 -2.11
C TYR A 61 12.94 -11.46 -1.33
N LYS A 62 13.85 -10.53 -0.95
CA LYS A 62 15.11 -10.85 -0.25
C LYS A 62 14.96 -10.95 1.27
N HIS A 63 13.74 -10.91 1.80
CA HIS A 63 13.43 -10.83 3.23
C HIS A 63 12.75 -12.09 3.76
#